data_AF-A0A502H2X5-F1
#
_entry.id   AF-A0A502H2X5-F1
#
_cell.length_a   1.000
_cell.length_b   1.000
_cell.length_c   1.000
_cell.angle_alpha   90.00
_cell.angle_beta   90.00
_cell.angle_gamma   90.00
#
_symmetry.space_group_name_H-M   'P 1'
#
loop_
_entity.id
_entity.type
_entity.pdbx_description
1 polymer ?
#
loop_
_entity_poly.entity_id
_entity_poly.type
_entity_poly.pdbx_seq_one_letter_code
_entity_poly.pdbx_strand_id
1 'polypeptide(L)'
;MSALWPFWFRPWWLLLLPVLGWLLWQLWHRQKRAGRWQMILPPAFHAALLSGGNGRDSKLPWVVLGLAWVLTVLALLGPSWQRVEQNSQKPADPLVVVLELTPEMLATDVAPNRLEQARRKLLDLLEGRSDAQTAIVVYAGSAHTLVPLSDDLSTSRNLLDALKPSLMPEAGHRADLAVSKALALLSQGALGDGRILLIGSTLTEQERQGIQKALDGHSTEFLMLGIGTAEGAPVAQEDGSFLKDNEGAILVPRLDNSSLKAFAHDLGGRYRQAQLDDADLRALGLLDGPRLLRNDGQMLRLDTWADQGYWLLLPLLLLAACAGRRGWLFCLPLLLALPQPSYAFDFEDLWLRPDQRGLHLLRQDHPARAAQYFEDPQWQGVALYEAGDYSGAAQRFAQGSDAHAHYNRGNALAKGGELEAALDAYEQALELQPDLRPALTNKALVESLLKQKNTPPPVEPETSDDNEAQSAAQESQPGAATQPTSNGEPQTDVQQTTPDAEQQATSPPKPGANEVPGSELGDEQSTKPPPRPTSDTIEGEQLQALEQWLRKIPDDPGELLRRKFWYEQQQHQDQGKTR
;
A
#
# COMPACT_ATOMS: atom_id res chain seq x y z
N MET A 1 18.06 0.94 -33.81
CA MET A 1 17.28 1.36 -34.99
C MET A 1 15.89 0.78 -34.83
N SER A 2 14.92 1.62 -34.52
CA SER A 2 13.53 1.26 -34.28
C SER A 2 12.97 0.53 -35.50
N ALA A 3 12.56 -0.72 -35.32
CA ALA A 3 11.80 -1.42 -36.34
C ALA A 3 10.48 -0.66 -36.54
N LEU A 4 10.39 0.12 -37.61
CA LEU A 4 9.17 0.84 -38.01
C LEU A 4 8.03 -0.13 -38.37
N TRP A 5 8.33 -1.42 -38.47
CA TRP A 5 7.37 -2.48 -38.78
C TRP A 5 6.84 -3.14 -37.49
N PRO A 6 5.52 -3.08 -37.22
CA PRO A 6 4.92 -3.76 -36.08
C PRO A 6 4.98 -5.28 -36.24
N PHE A 7 5.05 -5.98 -35.10
CA PHE A 7 4.69 -7.39 -35.06
C PHE A 7 3.17 -7.52 -35.11
N TRP A 8 2.67 -8.51 -35.86
CA TRP A 8 1.24 -8.76 -36.03
C TRP A 8 0.85 -10.00 -35.25
N PHE A 9 0.07 -9.84 -34.18
CA PHE A 9 -0.43 -10.98 -33.40
C PHE A 9 -1.33 -11.90 -34.21
N ARG A 10 -2.15 -11.30 -35.09
CA ARG A 10 -3.27 -11.99 -35.73
C ARG A 10 -3.41 -11.78 -37.24
N PRO A 11 -2.43 -12.18 -38.07
CA PRO A 11 -2.43 -11.91 -39.51
C PRO A 11 -3.64 -12.45 -40.28
N TRP A 12 -4.30 -13.51 -39.80
CA TRP A 12 -5.47 -14.11 -40.47
C TRP A 12 -6.67 -13.18 -40.58
N TRP A 13 -6.77 -12.13 -39.76
CA TRP A 13 -7.82 -11.11 -39.92
C TRP A 13 -7.74 -10.32 -41.24
N LEU A 14 -6.60 -10.35 -41.93
CA LEU A 14 -6.47 -9.79 -43.29
C LEU A 14 -7.43 -10.45 -44.30
N LEU A 15 -7.89 -11.69 -44.03
CA LEU A 15 -8.89 -12.38 -44.85
C LEU A 15 -10.26 -11.67 -44.87
N LEU A 16 -10.52 -10.72 -43.96
CA LEU A 16 -11.74 -9.91 -44.00
C LEU A 16 -11.70 -8.76 -45.01
N LEU A 17 -10.52 -8.36 -45.50
CA LEU A 17 -10.37 -7.29 -46.49
C LEU A 17 -11.06 -7.60 -47.84
N PRO A 18 -10.93 -8.79 -48.46
CA PRO A 18 -11.66 -9.11 -49.69
C PRO A 18 -13.18 -9.14 -49.49
N VAL A 19 -13.66 -9.56 -48.31
CA VAL A 19 -15.09 -9.53 -47.97
C VAL A 19 -15.58 -8.08 -47.92
N LEU A 20 -14.83 -7.17 -47.31
CA LEU A 20 -15.12 -5.73 -47.32
C LEU A 20 -15.15 -5.17 -48.75
N GLY A 21 -14.14 -5.50 -49.56
CA GLY A 21 -14.05 -5.04 -50.95
C GLY A 21 -15.25 -5.46 -51.79
N TRP A 22 -15.68 -6.72 -51.65
CA TRP A 22 -16.88 -7.24 -52.29
C TRP A 22 -18.16 -6.54 -51.80
N LEU A 23 -18.28 -6.32 -50.49
CA LEU A 23 -19.44 -5.67 -49.87
C LEU A 23 -19.53 -4.20 -50.31
N LEU A 24 -18.42 -3.45 -50.31
CA LEU A 24 -18.37 -2.08 -50.82
C LEU A 24 -18.65 -2.02 -52.33
N TRP A 25 -18.14 -2.95 -53.12
CA TRP A 25 -18.43 -3.04 -54.56
C TRP A 25 -19.93 -3.26 -54.79
N GLN A 26 -20.55 -4.20 -54.07
CA GLN A 26 -21.98 -4.46 -54.15
C GLN A 26 -22.80 -3.22 -53.73
N LEU A 27 -22.41 -2.51 -52.67
CA LEU A 27 -23.08 -1.29 -52.22
C LEU A 27 -22.87 -0.09 -53.14
N TRP A 28 -21.72 0.01 -53.80
CA TRP A 28 -21.43 1.05 -54.78
C TRP A 28 -22.24 0.85 -56.06
N HIS A 29 -22.31 -0.41 -56.53
CA HIS A 29 -23.06 -0.81 -57.73
C HIS A 29 -24.55 -1.10 -57.47
N ARG A 30 -25.02 -0.98 -56.22
CA ARG A 30 -26.45 -0.91 -55.94
C ARG A 30 -27.00 0.33 -56.62
N GLN A 31 -27.54 0.12 -57.83
CA GLN A 31 -28.50 1.06 -58.39
C GLN A 31 -29.59 1.23 -57.34
N LYS A 32 -29.86 2.47 -56.93
CA LYS A 32 -31.12 2.78 -56.27
C LYS A 32 -32.18 2.29 -57.24
N ARG A 33 -32.74 1.11 -56.98
CA ARG A 33 -34.00 0.68 -57.60
C ARG A 33 -34.99 1.72 -57.12
N ALA A 34 -35.11 2.82 -57.86
CA ALA A 34 -36.26 3.67 -57.80
C ALA A 34 -37.43 2.70 -58.01
N GLY A 35 -38.20 2.59 -56.92
CA GLY A 35 -38.71 1.31 -56.45
C GLY A 35 -39.66 0.63 -57.43
N ARG A 36 -40.05 -0.60 -57.11
CA ARG A 36 -41.28 -1.22 -57.63
C ARG A 36 -42.45 -0.22 -57.74
N TRP A 37 -42.49 0.79 -56.88
CA TRP A 37 -43.41 1.94 -56.90
C TRP A 37 -43.37 2.81 -58.18
N GLN A 38 -42.22 3.01 -58.84
CA GLN A 38 -42.17 3.69 -60.15
C GLN A 38 -42.76 2.85 -61.29
N MET A 39 -42.73 1.52 -61.18
CA MET A 39 -43.42 0.63 -62.13
C MET A 39 -44.93 0.58 -61.91
N ILE A 40 -45.41 0.95 -60.72
CA ILE A 40 -46.83 0.86 -60.33
C ILE A 40 -47.53 2.22 -60.42
N LEU A 41 -46.82 3.34 -60.19
CA LEU A 41 -47.41 4.68 -60.28
C LEU A 41 -47.33 5.29 -61.70
N PRO A 42 -48.37 6.03 -62.13
CA PRO A 42 -48.30 6.82 -63.36
C PRO A 42 -47.24 7.95 -63.28
N PRO A 43 -46.56 8.27 -64.40
CA PRO A 43 -45.41 9.18 -64.43
C PRO A 43 -45.71 10.61 -63.96
N ALA A 44 -46.95 11.07 -64.12
CA ALA A 44 -47.38 12.41 -63.68
C ALA A 44 -47.32 12.59 -62.15
N PHE A 45 -47.43 11.50 -61.37
CA PHE A 45 -47.44 11.57 -59.91
C PHE A 45 -46.08 11.31 -59.26
N HIS A 46 -45.07 10.93 -60.05
CA HIS A 46 -43.73 10.61 -59.54
C HIS A 46 -43.08 11.80 -58.84
N ALA A 47 -43.22 13.00 -59.41
CA ALA A 47 -42.59 14.20 -58.86
C ALA A 47 -43.17 14.63 -57.49
N ALA A 48 -44.45 14.35 -57.24
CA ALA A 48 -45.14 14.78 -56.02
C ALA A 48 -45.14 13.72 -54.90
N LEU A 49 -45.28 12.44 -55.25
CA LEU A 49 -45.40 11.35 -54.27
C LEU A 49 -44.08 10.63 -53.99
N LEU A 50 -43.12 10.67 -54.92
CA LEU A 50 -41.78 10.13 -54.71
C LEU A 50 -40.82 11.28 -54.40
N SER A 51 -41.05 11.96 -53.28
CA SER A 51 -40.12 12.93 -52.70
C SER A 51 -38.87 12.22 -52.16
N GLY A 52 -38.05 11.71 -53.08
CA GLY A 52 -36.79 11.02 -52.78
C GLY A 52 -35.76 11.11 -53.92
N GLY A 53 -35.96 12.00 -54.90
CA GLY A 53 -35.16 12.05 -56.12
C GLY A 53 -33.90 12.93 -56.11
N ASN A 54 -33.81 13.96 -55.26
CA ASN A 54 -32.73 14.96 -55.35
C ASN A 54 -31.73 14.95 -54.18
N GLY A 55 -31.70 13.90 -53.37
CA GLY A 55 -30.60 13.72 -52.42
C GLY A 55 -29.34 13.36 -53.18
N ARG A 56 -28.42 14.34 -53.36
CA ARG A 56 -27.05 14.14 -53.89
C ARG A 56 -26.55 12.76 -53.45
N ASP A 57 -26.17 11.91 -54.41
CA ASP A 57 -25.59 10.59 -54.16
C ASP A 57 -24.23 10.73 -53.45
N SER A 58 -24.27 11.03 -52.16
CA SER A 58 -23.06 11.10 -51.36
C SER A 58 -22.54 9.68 -51.17
N LYS A 59 -21.39 9.39 -51.78
CA LYS A 59 -20.64 8.15 -51.55
C LYS A 59 -19.91 8.16 -50.20
N LEU A 60 -19.94 9.28 -49.47
CA LEU A 60 -19.25 9.48 -48.20
C LEU A 60 -19.56 8.41 -47.13
N PRO A 61 -20.82 7.97 -46.91
CA PRO A 61 -21.10 6.94 -45.90
C PRO A 61 -20.41 5.60 -46.20
N TRP A 62 -20.24 5.27 -47.49
CA TRP A 62 -19.54 4.05 -47.90
C TRP A 62 -18.02 4.16 -47.70
N VAL A 63 -17.45 5.35 -47.93
CA VAL A 63 -16.05 5.64 -47.64
C VAL A 63 -15.79 5.57 -46.12
N VAL A 64 -16.66 6.15 -45.31
CA VAL A 64 -16.58 6.10 -43.84
C VAL A 64 -16.73 4.67 -43.31
N LEU A 65 -17.66 3.89 -43.86
CA LEU A 65 -17.83 2.48 -43.52
C LEU A 65 -16.57 1.66 -43.87
N GLY A 66 -16.01 1.90 -45.06
CA GLY A 66 -14.75 1.27 -45.48
C GLY A 66 -13.59 1.60 -44.54
N LEU A 67 -13.44 2.87 -44.16
CA LEU A 67 -12.41 3.32 -43.24
C LEU A 67 -12.57 2.70 -41.84
N ALA A 68 -13.79 2.69 -41.30
CA ALA A 68 -14.09 2.07 -40.01
C ALA A 68 -13.76 0.57 -40.00
N TRP A 69 -14.08 -0.13 -41.11
CA TRP A 69 -13.77 -1.55 -41.24
C TRP A 69 -12.26 -1.80 -41.31
N VAL A 70 -11.51 -0.98 -42.07
CA VAL A 70 -10.05 -1.08 -42.12
C VAL A 70 -9.42 -0.87 -40.74
N LEU A 71 -9.88 0.13 -39.99
CA LEU A 71 -9.43 0.37 -38.61
C LEU A 71 -9.75 -0.82 -37.69
N THR A 72 -10.92 -1.44 -37.85
CA THR A 72 -11.30 -2.64 -37.08
C THR A 72 -10.40 -3.83 -37.40
N VAL A 73 -10.09 -4.06 -38.67
CA VAL A 73 -9.18 -5.13 -39.10
C VAL A 73 -7.76 -4.87 -38.57
N LEU A 74 -7.27 -3.63 -38.63
CA LEU A 74 -5.98 -3.24 -38.07
C LEU A 74 -5.93 -3.38 -36.54
N ALA A 75 -7.03 -3.10 -35.83
CA ALA A 75 -7.13 -3.34 -34.39
C ALA A 75 -7.08 -4.84 -34.06
N LEU A 76 -7.83 -5.65 -34.80
CA LEU A 76 -7.89 -7.11 -34.62
C LEU A 76 -6.59 -7.83 -34.98
N LEU A 77 -5.84 -7.27 -35.94
CA LEU A 77 -4.49 -7.69 -36.31
C LEU A 77 -3.51 -7.64 -35.12
N GLY A 78 -3.80 -6.78 -34.12
CA GLY A 78 -2.99 -6.59 -32.92
C GLY A 78 -1.57 -6.18 -33.26
N PRO A 79 -1.34 -4.99 -33.83
CA PRO A 79 0.00 -4.49 -34.07
C PRO A 79 0.70 -4.25 -32.72
N SER A 80 1.97 -4.60 -32.65
CA SER A 80 2.79 -4.42 -31.47
C SER A 80 4.14 -3.80 -31.81
N TRP A 81 4.53 -2.79 -31.03
CA TRP A 81 5.83 -2.14 -31.09
C TRP A 81 6.64 -2.29 -29.80
N GLN A 82 6.03 -2.82 -28.73
CA GLN A 82 6.66 -3.01 -27.43
C GLN A 82 6.81 -4.48 -27.12
N ARG A 83 8.02 -4.89 -26.77
CA ARG A 83 8.29 -6.20 -26.18
C ARG A 83 8.10 -6.11 -24.67
N VAL A 84 7.42 -7.08 -24.10
CA VAL A 84 7.20 -7.23 -22.67
C VAL A 84 7.91 -8.49 -22.23
N GLU A 85 8.85 -8.32 -21.29
CA GLU A 85 9.54 -9.41 -20.63
C GLU A 85 8.55 -10.09 -19.67
N GLN A 86 8.13 -11.31 -19.98
CA GLN A 86 7.41 -12.14 -19.00
C GLN A 86 8.44 -12.83 -18.11
N ASN A 87 8.54 -12.41 -16.84
CA ASN A 87 9.30 -13.11 -15.82
C ASN A 87 8.68 -14.47 -15.55
N SER A 88 9.08 -15.50 -16.29
CA SER A 88 8.57 -16.85 -16.06
C SER A 88 9.64 -17.88 -16.38
N GLN A 89 10.46 -18.13 -15.36
CA GLN A 89 10.90 -19.46 -14.89
C GLN A 89 11.84 -19.22 -13.70
N LYS A 90 11.28 -19.11 -12.49
CA LYS A 90 12.10 -19.20 -11.28
C LYS A 90 12.66 -20.61 -11.17
N PRO A 91 13.92 -20.80 -10.78
CA PRO A 91 14.49 -22.12 -10.60
C PRO A 91 13.63 -22.98 -9.68
N ALA A 92 13.26 -24.17 -10.14
CA ALA A 92 12.45 -25.11 -9.36
C ALA A 92 13.34 -25.84 -8.34
N ASP A 93 13.28 -25.40 -7.09
CA ASP A 93 13.83 -26.11 -5.94
C ASP A 93 12.88 -25.99 -4.74
N PRO A 94 11.67 -26.57 -4.85
CA PRO A 94 10.66 -26.47 -3.82
C PRO A 94 11.08 -27.25 -2.56
N LEU A 95 10.90 -26.61 -1.41
CA LEU A 95 11.24 -27.15 -0.11
C LEU A 95 10.00 -27.20 0.78
N VAL A 96 9.80 -28.31 1.48
CA VAL A 96 8.83 -28.35 2.59
C VAL A 96 9.58 -28.53 3.90
N VAL A 97 9.49 -27.53 4.76
CA VAL A 97 10.02 -27.60 6.12
C VAL A 97 8.95 -28.19 7.03
N VAL A 98 9.33 -29.22 7.78
CA VAL A 98 8.52 -29.88 8.78
C VAL A 98 9.09 -29.52 10.15
N LEU A 99 8.36 -28.74 10.93
CA LEU A 99 8.82 -28.19 12.20
C LEU A 99 8.08 -28.84 13.38
N GLU A 100 8.84 -29.39 14.32
CA GLU A 100 8.32 -29.89 15.59
C GLU A 100 7.79 -28.75 16.46
N LEU A 101 6.55 -28.89 16.96
CA LEU A 101 5.85 -27.91 17.79
C LEU A 101 5.32 -28.56 19.08
N THR A 102 6.17 -29.36 19.73
CA THR A 102 5.89 -30.04 21.00
C THR A 102 6.36 -29.17 22.19
N PRO A 103 5.85 -29.39 23.42
CA PRO A 103 6.38 -28.72 24.62
C PRO A 103 7.87 -28.95 24.84
N GLU A 104 8.44 -30.07 24.37
CA GLU A 104 9.87 -30.37 24.48
C GLU A 104 10.76 -29.36 23.73
N MET A 105 10.22 -28.70 22.70
CA MET A 105 10.90 -27.61 21.99
C MET A 105 11.02 -26.32 22.82
N LEU A 106 10.40 -26.24 23.99
CA LEU A 106 10.60 -25.13 24.94
C LEU A 106 11.78 -25.36 25.90
N ALA A 107 12.52 -26.47 25.75
CA ALA A 107 13.76 -26.69 26.50
C ALA A 107 14.79 -25.58 26.22
N THR A 108 15.53 -25.19 27.26
CA THR A 108 16.47 -24.05 27.27
C THR A 108 17.94 -24.47 27.23
N ASP A 109 18.22 -25.71 26.81
CA ASP A 109 19.58 -26.21 26.54
C ASP A 109 20.25 -25.47 25.38
N VAL A 110 19.45 -24.81 24.54
CA VAL A 110 19.91 -23.78 23.62
C VAL A 110 19.15 -22.48 23.86
N ALA A 111 19.84 -21.35 23.86
CA ALA A 111 19.26 -20.06 24.17
C ALA A 111 18.49 -19.44 22.98
N PRO A 112 17.32 -18.80 23.22
CA PRO A 112 16.58 -18.77 24.48
C PRO A 112 15.83 -20.08 24.77
N ASN A 113 15.33 -20.75 23.72
CA ASN A 113 14.85 -22.13 23.76
C ASN A 113 14.98 -22.75 22.35
N ARG A 114 14.78 -24.06 22.23
CA ARG A 114 14.91 -24.79 20.94
C ARG A 114 13.95 -24.26 19.87
N LEU A 115 12.70 -23.94 20.21
CA LEU A 115 11.70 -23.44 19.25
C LEU A 115 12.08 -22.06 18.67
N GLU A 116 12.57 -21.15 19.50
CA GLU A 116 13.06 -19.84 19.05
C GLU A 116 14.31 -19.96 18.18
N GLN A 117 15.21 -20.90 18.52
CA GLN A 117 16.35 -21.21 17.65
C GLN A 117 15.89 -21.78 16.29
N ALA A 118 14.90 -22.69 16.30
CA ALA A 118 14.31 -23.28 15.11
C ALA A 118 13.67 -22.20 14.21
N ARG A 119 12.88 -21.30 14.83
CA ARG A 119 12.24 -20.17 14.16
C ARG A 119 13.27 -19.27 13.49
N ARG A 120 14.32 -18.87 14.23
CA ARG A 120 15.39 -18.04 13.69
C ARG A 120 16.09 -18.71 12.51
N LYS A 121 16.49 -19.97 12.69
CA LYS A 121 17.14 -20.76 11.64
C LYS A 121 16.25 -20.91 10.39
N LEU A 122 14.94 -21.04 10.58
CA LEU A 122 13.97 -21.09 9.49
C LEU A 122 13.81 -19.74 8.79
N LEU A 123 13.87 -18.61 9.53
CA LEU A 123 13.88 -17.28 8.92
C LEU A 123 15.17 -17.05 8.09
N ASP A 124 16.33 -17.45 8.62
CA ASP A 124 17.61 -17.37 7.90
C ASP A 124 17.57 -18.23 6.61
N LEU A 125 16.96 -19.42 6.69
CA LEU A 125 16.72 -20.30 5.55
C LEU A 125 15.78 -19.68 4.50
N LEU A 126 14.67 -19.04 4.91
CA LEU A 126 13.74 -18.39 4.01
C LEU A 126 14.39 -17.19 3.31
N GLU A 127 15.18 -16.40 4.03
CA GLU A 127 15.89 -15.25 3.49
C GLU A 127 16.96 -15.66 2.48
N GLY A 128 17.72 -16.73 2.78
CA GLY A 128 18.69 -17.30 1.84
C GLY A 128 18.07 -18.02 0.64
N ARG A 129 16.74 -18.20 0.62
CA ARG A 129 16.00 -18.91 -0.44
C ARG A 129 14.82 -18.09 -0.99
N SER A 130 14.91 -16.76 -1.01
CA SER A 130 13.86 -15.84 -1.51
C SER A 130 13.37 -16.14 -2.93
N ASP A 131 14.17 -16.88 -3.69
CA ASP A 131 13.97 -17.13 -5.12
C ASP A 131 13.27 -18.47 -5.37
N ALA A 132 13.09 -19.28 -4.32
CA ALA A 132 12.53 -20.63 -4.35
C ALA A 132 11.35 -20.76 -3.38
N GLN A 133 10.35 -21.53 -3.80
CA GLN A 133 9.15 -21.70 -2.98
C GLN A 133 9.43 -22.62 -1.79
N THR A 134 8.99 -22.20 -0.60
CA THR A 134 9.09 -22.97 0.63
C THR A 134 7.71 -23.10 1.26
N ALA A 135 7.34 -24.33 1.63
CA ALA A 135 6.16 -24.61 2.44
C ALA A 135 6.61 -24.94 3.88
N ILE A 136 5.73 -24.69 4.85
CA ILE A 136 6.00 -24.96 6.27
C ILE A 136 4.84 -25.78 6.83
N VAL A 137 5.16 -26.96 7.35
CA VAL A 137 4.26 -27.87 8.05
C VAL A 137 4.71 -27.94 9.50
N VAL A 138 3.79 -27.79 10.45
CA VAL A 138 4.05 -27.94 11.88
C VAL A 138 3.41 -29.22 12.40
N TYR A 139 4.04 -29.85 13.40
CA TYR A 139 3.53 -31.11 13.94
C TYR A 139 3.74 -31.29 15.45
N ALA A 140 2.86 -32.10 16.03
CA ALA A 140 2.94 -32.66 17.37
C ALA A 140 2.19 -34.01 17.32
N GLY A 141 1.05 -34.17 18.02
CA GLY A 141 0.18 -35.35 17.86
C GLY A 141 -0.60 -35.36 16.54
N SER A 142 -0.69 -34.21 15.88
CA SER A 142 -1.32 -33.97 14.57
C SER A 142 -0.38 -33.14 13.69
N ALA A 143 -0.68 -33.01 12.39
CA ALA A 143 0.17 -32.27 11.44
C ALA A 143 -0.63 -31.29 10.57
N HIS A 144 -0.17 -30.04 10.51
CA HIS A 144 -0.90 -28.94 9.88
C HIS A 144 -0.02 -28.08 8.97
N THR A 145 -0.61 -27.59 7.87
CA THR A 145 0.08 -26.69 6.95
C THR A 145 -0.01 -25.28 7.49
N LEU A 146 1.13 -24.74 7.94
CA LEU A 146 1.25 -23.35 8.37
C LEU A 146 1.30 -22.44 7.14
N VAL A 147 2.25 -22.72 6.24
CA VAL A 147 2.48 -21.97 5.00
C VAL A 147 2.42 -22.94 3.82
N PRO A 148 1.55 -22.74 2.82
CA PRO A 148 1.60 -23.52 1.58
C PRO A 148 2.88 -23.19 0.79
N LEU A 149 3.12 -23.90 -0.31
CA LEU A 149 4.28 -23.63 -1.16
C LEU A 149 4.24 -22.18 -1.70
N SER A 150 5.10 -21.32 -1.15
CA SER A 150 5.11 -19.87 -1.41
C SER A 150 6.53 -19.31 -1.33
N ASP A 151 6.79 -18.20 -2.01
CA ASP A 151 8.01 -17.39 -1.92
C ASP A 151 7.78 -16.07 -1.15
N ASP A 152 6.58 -15.88 -0.56
CA ASP A 152 6.26 -14.71 0.26
C ASP A 152 6.85 -14.85 1.67
N LEU A 153 8.04 -14.28 1.84
CA LEU A 153 8.75 -14.23 3.12
C LEU A 153 7.99 -13.40 4.17
N SER A 154 7.26 -12.36 3.77
CA SER A 154 6.58 -11.46 4.71
C SER A 154 5.43 -12.17 5.42
N THR A 155 4.58 -12.87 4.65
CA THR A 155 3.51 -13.69 5.20
C THR A 155 4.06 -14.84 6.04
N SER A 156 5.13 -15.49 5.58
CA SER A 156 5.78 -16.58 6.30
C SER A 156 6.32 -16.11 7.66
N ARG A 157 6.99 -14.96 7.72
CA ARG A 157 7.51 -14.37 8.96
C ARG A 157 6.39 -14.08 9.96
N ASN A 158 5.31 -13.43 9.53
CA ASN A 158 4.17 -13.13 10.40
C ASN A 158 3.53 -14.39 11.02
N LEU A 159 3.45 -15.48 10.26
CA LEU A 159 2.89 -16.75 10.74
C LEU A 159 3.86 -17.51 11.66
N LEU A 160 5.17 -17.45 11.38
CA LEU A 160 6.20 -18.02 12.23
C LEU A 160 6.28 -17.33 13.59
N ASP A 161 6.04 -16.01 13.63
CA ASP A 161 6.10 -15.24 14.87
C ASP A 161 5.02 -15.66 15.89
N ALA A 162 3.92 -16.21 15.40
CA ALA A 162 2.80 -16.69 16.19
C ALA A 162 3.02 -18.09 16.81
N LEU A 163 4.05 -18.84 16.39
CA LEU A 163 4.18 -20.26 16.72
C LEU A 163 4.42 -20.52 18.21
N LYS A 164 3.59 -21.41 18.77
CA LYS A 164 3.70 -21.92 20.14
C LYS A 164 3.15 -23.36 20.20
N PRO A 165 3.65 -24.24 21.09
CA PRO A 165 3.13 -25.61 21.24
C PRO A 165 1.63 -25.69 21.54
N SER A 166 1.07 -24.68 22.23
CA SER A 166 -0.36 -24.60 22.57
C SER A 166 -1.29 -24.41 21.37
N LEU A 167 -0.76 -24.13 20.18
CA LEU A 167 -1.52 -24.07 18.93
C LEU A 167 -1.95 -25.46 18.45
N MET A 168 -1.20 -26.51 18.79
CA MET A 168 -1.45 -27.85 18.30
C MET A 168 -2.68 -28.47 18.98
N PRO A 169 -3.66 -29.00 18.23
CA PRO A 169 -4.88 -29.54 18.80
C PRO A 169 -4.69 -30.89 19.51
N GLU A 170 -3.70 -31.67 19.08
CA GLU A 170 -3.35 -32.97 19.67
C GLU A 170 -1.89 -32.97 20.12
N ALA A 171 -1.65 -33.37 21.37
CA ALA A 171 -0.32 -33.59 21.91
C ALA A 171 0.25 -34.95 21.47
N GLY A 172 1.57 -35.06 21.35
CA GLY A 172 2.25 -36.27 20.94
C GLY A 172 3.33 -36.01 19.90
N HIS A 173 3.79 -37.09 19.25
CA HIS A 173 4.89 -37.10 18.29
C HIS A 173 4.46 -37.87 17.03
N ARG A 174 4.12 -37.15 15.95
CA ARG A 174 3.62 -37.70 14.67
C ARG A 174 4.31 -37.04 13.47
N ALA A 175 5.64 -37.04 13.46
CA ALA A 175 6.43 -36.58 12.32
C ALA A 175 6.09 -37.33 11.01
N ASP A 176 5.64 -38.59 11.10
CA ASP A 176 5.16 -39.39 9.97
C ASP A 176 3.97 -38.74 9.25
N LEU A 177 2.99 -38.21 10.00
CA LEU A 177 1.87 -37.48 9.41
C LEU A 177 2.33 -36.21 8.72
N ALA A 178 3.30 -35.52 9.32
CA ALA A 178 3.82 -34.27 8.80
C ALA A 178 4.61 -34.48 7.49
N VAL A 179 5.41 -35.54 7.40
CA VAL A 179 6.10 -35.94 6.16
C VAL A 179 5.07 -36.34 5.09
N SER A 180 4.01 -37.08 5.43
CA SER A 180 2.96 -37.40 4.46
C SER A 180 2.25 -36.15 3.91
N LYS A 181 2.01 -35.15 4.79
CA LYS A 181 1.43 -33.86 4.39
C LYS A 181 2.40 -33.06 3.53
N ALA A 182 3.70 -33.12 3.82
CA ALA A 182 4.74 -32.50 3.01
C ALA A 182 4.81 -33.08 1.59
N LEU A 183 4.74 -34.40 1.45
CA LEU A 183 4.66 -35.07 0.14
C LEU A 183 3.39 -34.66 -0.62
N ALA A 184 2.25 -34.56 0.06
CA ALA A 184 1.02 -34.08 -0.55
C ALA A 184 1.17 -32.64 -1.10
N LEU A 185 1.81 -31.73 -0.35
CA LEU A 185 2.08 -30.36 -0.80
C LEU A 185 3.01 -30.33 -2.02
N LEU A 186 4.06 -31.15 -2.03
CA LEU A 186 4.95 -31.29 -3.19
C LEU A 186 4.22 -31.85 -4.41
N SER A 187 3.37 -32.85 -4.25
CA SER A 187 2.58 -33.41 -5.35
C SER A 187 1.62 -32.39 -5.99
N GLN A 188 1.04 -31.49 -5.18
CA GLN A 188 0.08 -30.49 -5.62
C GLN A 188 0.74 -29.24 -6.21
N GLY A 189 1.84 -28.77 -5.62
CA GLY A 189 2.50 -27.51 -5.99
C GLY A 189 3.73 -27.66 -6.88
N ALA A 190 4.34 -28.85 -6.93
CA ALA A 190 5.65 -29.08 -7.52
C ALA A 190 5.77 -30.40 -8.30
N LEU A 191 4.65 -31.00 -8.72
CA LEU A 191 4.62 -32.27 -9.47
C LEU A 191 5.31 -33.45 -8.75
N GLY A 192 5.47 -33.36 -7.42
CA GLY A 192 6.10 -34.39 -6.60
C GLY A 192 7.62 -34.27 -6.46
N ASP A 193 8.25 -33.36 -7.19
CA ASP A 193 9.69 -33.09 -7.08
C ASP A 193 9.96 -32.05 -6.00
N GLY A 194 11.00 -32.27 -5.18
CA GLY A 194 11.39 -31.32 -4.14
C GLY A 194 12.19 -31.94 -3.01
N ARG A 195 12.33 -31.16 -1.93
CA ARG A 195 13.08 -31.55 -0.73
C ARG A 195 12.19 -31.43 0.50
N ILE A 196 12.42 -32.27 1.50
CA ILE A 196 11.77 -32.20 2.81
C ILE A 196 12.84 -31.97 3.86
N LEU A 197 12.71 -30.92 4.67
CA LEU A 197 13.57 -30.65 5.82
C LEU A 197 12.79 -30.87 7.11
N LEU A 198 13.11 -31.92 7.85
CA LEU A 198 12.56 -32.16 9.18
C LEU A 198 13.43 -31.51 10.25
N ILE A 199 12.85 -30.59 11.01
CA ILE A 199 13.46 -29.90 12.15
C ILE A 199 12.83 -30.43 13.43
N GLY A 200 13.64 -31.09 14.26
CA GLY A 200 13.17 -31.69 15.51
C GLY A 200 14.30 -32.19 16.39
N SER A 201 13.94 -32.80 17.52
CA SER A 201 14.91 -33.22 18.54
C SER A 201 15.04 -34.74 18.69
N THR A 202 13.97 -35.50 18.51
CA THR A 202 13.98 -36.96 18.56
C THR A 202 12.95 -37.53 17.59
N LEU A 203 13.02 -38.85 17.36
CA LEU A 203 11.99 -39.58 16.64
C LEU A 203 11.66 -40.85 17.43
N THR A 204 10.38 -41.18 17.54
CA THR A 204 9.92 -42.47 18.03
C THR A 204 10.06 -43.54 16.96
N GLU A 205 9.96 -44.81 17.35
CA GLU A 205 10.02 -45.91 16.39
C GLU A 205 8.82 -45.92 15.43
N GLN A 206 7.64 -45.51 15.92
CA GLN A 206 6.46 -45.36 15.09
C GLN A 206 6.66 -44.30 14.00
N GLU A 207 7.24 -43.15 14.36
CA GLU A 207 7.54 -42.09 13.39
C GLU A 207 8.57 -42.54 12.36
N ARG A 208 9.64 -43.22 12.80
CA ARG A 208 10.66 -43.76 11.88
C ARG A 208 10.05 -44.68 10.82
N GLN A 209 9.23 -45.66 11.26
CA GLN A 209 8.57 -46.59 10.35
C GLN A 209 7.54 -45.90 9.44
N GLY A 210 6.81 -44.91 9.97
CA GLY A 210 5.84 -44.14 9.22
C GLY A 210 6.49 -43.29 8.13
N ILE A 211 7.59 -42.61 8.45
CA ILE A 211 8.39 -41.81 7.49
C ILE A 211 8.99 -42.70 6.41
N GLN A 212 9.59 -43.85 6.77
CA GLN A 212 10.11 -44.81 5.81
C GLN A 212 9.04 -45.27 4.81
N LYS A 213 7.84 -45.61 5.31
CA LYS A 213 6.71 -46.02 4.45
C LYS A 213 6.20 -44.87 3.59
N ALA A 214 6.16 -43.64 4.11
CA ALA A 214 5.68 -42.48 3.36
C ALA A 214 6.61 -42.11 2.21
N LEU A 215 7.92 -42.21 2.41
CA LEU A 215 8.93 -41.88 1.41
C LEU A 215 9.17 -43.01 0.39
N ASP A 216 8.70 -44.22 0.65
CA ASP A 216 8.86 -45.35 -0.27
C ASP A 216 8.27 -45.02 -1.65
N GLY A 217 9.07 -45.25 -2.70
CA GLY A 217 8.70 -44.93 -4.09
C GLY A 217 8.73 -43.45 -4.49
N HIS A 218 9.12 -42.52 -3.61
CA HIS A 218 9.27 -41.10 -3.93
C HIS A 218 10.73 -40.71 -4.13
N SER A 219 11.02 -39.80 -5.07
CA SER A 219 12.37 -39.29 -5.35
C SER A 219 12.75 -38.05 -4.51
N THR A 220 11.95 -37.70 -3.52
CA THR A 220 12.14 -36.51 -2.69
C THR A 220 13.38 -36.61 -1.81
N GLU A 221 14.23 -35.58 -1.81
CA GLU A 221 15.39 -35.57 -0.92
C GLU A 221 14.96 -35.32 0.53
N PHE A 222 15.28 -36.24 1.43
CA PHE A 222 14.98 -36.10 2.86
C PHE A 222 16.19 -35.53 3.62
N LEU A 223 15.96 -34.42 4.33
CA LEU A 223 16.96 -33.69 5.09
C LEU A 223 16.47 -33.57 6.55
N MET A 224 17.40 -33.64 7.49
CA MET A 224 17.10 -33.50 8.91
C MET A 224 18.02 -32.49 9.58
N LEU A 225 17.44 -31.65 10.42
CA LEU A 225 18.13 -30.69 11.26
C LEU A 225 17.77 -30.93 12.74
N GLY A 226 18.74 -31.42 13.51
CA GLY A 226 18.58 -31.68 14.94
C GLY A 226 18.74 -30.41 15.77
N ILE A 227 17.81 -30.11 16.67
CA ILE A 227 17.89 -28.97 17.59
C ILE A 227 17.94 -29.44 19.04
N GLY A 228 18.87 -28.86 19.81
CA GLY A 228 19.12 -29.20 21.21
C GLY A 228 20.56 -29.68 21.48
N THR A 229 20.79 -30.17 22.68
CA THR A 229 22.04 -30.78 23.13
C THR A 229 21.81 -32.20 23.66
N ALA A 230 22.90 -32.97 23.76
CA ALA A 230 22.86 -34.32 24.30
C ALA A 230 22.61 -34.34 25.82
N GLU A 231 22.99 -33.28 26.55
CA GLU A 231 22.66 -33.17 27.98
C GLU A 231 21.16 -32.93 28.21
N GLY A 232 20.54 -32.12 27.34
CA GLY A 232 19.17 -31.67 27.46
C GLY A 232 18.98 -30.65 28.60
N ALA A 233 17.77 -30.12 28.70
CA ALA A 233 17.37 -29.22 29.78
C ALA A 233 15.91 -29.47 30.17
N PRO A 234 15.53 -29.26 31.44
CA PRO A 234 14.14 -29.36 31.85
C PRO A 234 13.31 -28.28 31.17
N VAL A 235 12.06 -28.63 30.83
CA VAL A 235 11.14 -27.70 30.16
C VAL A 235 10.33 -26.95 31.21
N ALA A 236 10.47 -25.63 31.27
CA ALA A 236 9.65 -24.78 32.11
C ALA A 236 8.31 -24.46 31.43
N GLN A 237 7.21 -24.58 32.17
CA GLN A 237 5.87 -24.18 31.75
C GLN A 237 5.61 -22.72 32.10
N GLU A 238 4.55 -22.12 31.54
CA GLU A 238 4.17 -20.73 31.78
C GLU A 238 3.87 -20.43 33.26
N ASP A 239 3.47 -21.45 34.03
CA ASP A 239 3.20 -21.35 35.47
C ASP A 239 4.47 -21.48 36.34
N GLY A 240 5.66 -21.62 35.73
CA GLY A 240 6.94 -21.80 36.41
C GLY A 240 7.20 -23.24 36.91
N SER A 241 6.27 -24.17 36.67
CA SER A 241 6.49 -25.59 36.94
C SER A 241 7.32 -26.25 35.83
N PHE A 242 7.93 -27.40 36.11
CA PHE A 242 8.60 -28.19 35.07
C PHE A 242 7.64 -29.21 34.46
N LEU A 243 7.78 -29.45 33.15
CA LEU A 243 7.10 -30.53 32.45
C LEU A 243 7.50 -31.88 33.07
N LYS A 244 6.52 -32.74 33.29
CA LYS A 244 6.71 -34.06 33.89
C LYS A 244 6.35 -35.16 32.92
N ASP A 245 7.02 -36.29 33.04
CA ASP A 245 6.66 -37.51 32.32
C ASP A 245 5.44 -38.22 32.96
N ASN A 246 5.04 -39.34 32.36
CA ASN A 246 3.92 -40.16 32.84
C ASN A 246 4.17 -40.77 34.24
N GLU A 247 5.41 -40.78 34.70
CA GLU A 247 5.83 -41.30 36.00
C GLU A 247 5.91 -40.18 37.06
N GLY A 248 5.68 -38.93 36.66
CA GLY A 248 5.71 -37.74 37.51
C GLY A 248 7.11 -37.17 37.76
N ALA A 249 8.15 -37.70 37.11
CA ALA A 249 9.50 -37.17 37.15
C ALA A 249 9.64 -35.99 36.18
N ILE A 250 10.61 -35.10 36.43
CA ILE A 250 10.88 -33.95 35.56
C ILE A 250 11.40 -34.46 34.22
N LEU A 251 10.71 -34.11 33.13
CA LEU A 251 11.12 -34.47 31.78
C LEU A 251 12.30 -33.59 31.34
N VAL A 252 13.40 -34.24 30.96
CA VAL A 252 14.61 -33.60 30.42
C VAL A 252 14.81 -34.12 28.99
N PRO A 253 14.20 -33.50 27.97
CA PRO A 253 14.35 -33.93 26.58
C PRO A 253 15.80 -33.77 26.13
N ARG A 254 16.33 -34.75 25.41
CA ARG A 254 17.71 -34.78 24.91
C ARG A 254 17.72 -34.95 23.41
N LEU A 255 18.68 -34.32 22.74
CA LEU A 255 18.91 -34.52 21.32
C LEU A 255 19.66 -35.83 21.07
N ASP A 256 19.04 -36.78 20.36
CA ASP A 256 19.69 -38.02 19.94
C ASP A 256 20.37 -37.86 18.56
N ASN A 257 21.49 -37.15 18.55
CA ASN A 257 22.31 -36.92 17.35
C ASN A 257 22.64 -38.22 16.61
N SER A 258 22.93 -39.29 17.33
CA SER A 258 23.39 -40.56 16.74
C SER A 258 22.27 -41.29 16.00
N SER A 259 21.09 -41.41 16.62
CA SER A 259 19.93 -42.07 16.05
C SER A 259 19.37 -41.30 14.86
N LEU A 260 19.24 -39.97 14.99
CA LEU A 260 18.75 -39.13 13.88
C LEU A 260 19.70 -39.17 12.68
N LYS A 261 21.01 -39.15 12.91
CA LYS A 261 22.01 -39.26 11.84
C LYS A 261 21.96 -40.62 11.14
N ALA A 262 21.84 -41.71 11.90
CA ALA A 262 21.71 -43.06 11.34
C ALA A 262 20.42 -43.18 10.52
N PHE A 263 19.29 -42.73 11.07
CA PHE A 263 18.00 -42.76 10.40
C PHE A 263 17.97 -41.95 9.10
N ALA A 264 18.52 -40.72 9.10
CA ALA A 264 18.62 -39.92 7.88
C ALA A 264 19.47 -40.62 6.81
N HIS A 265 20.58 -41.25 7.21
CA HIS A 265 21.46 -41.97 6.30
C HIS A 265 20.78 -43.22 5.71
N ASP A 266 20.01 -43.95 6.51
CA ASP A 266 19.25 -45.14 6.05
C ASP A 266 18.20 -44.78 4.99
N LEU A 267 17.68 -43.55 5.03
CA LEU A 267 16.77 -42.99 4.01
C LEU A 267 17.50 -42.39 2.80
N GLY A 268 18.83 -42.49 2.72
CA GLY A 268 19.63 -41.82 1.68
C GLY A 268 19.67 -40.29 1.82
N GLY A 269 19.24 -39.77 2.96
CA GLY A 269 19.16 -38.35 3.29
C GLY A 269 20.41 -37.80 4.00
N ARG A 270 20.32 -36.55 4.44
CA ARG A 270 21.42 -35.85 5.14
C ARG A 270 20.97 -35.30 6.48
N TYR A 271 21.86 -35.34 7.46
CA TYR A 271 21.62 -34.86 8.81
C TYR A 271 22.69 -33.85 9.25
N ARG A 272 22.25 -32.78 9.91
CA ARG A 272 23.10 -31.83 10.66
C ARG A 272 22.46 -31.47 12.00
N GLN A 273 23.28 -31.15 12.99
CA GLN A 273 22.82 -30.48 14.20
C GLN A 273 22.84 -28.97 13.95
N ALA A 274 21.84 -28.26 14.48
CA ALA A 274 21.73 -26.82 14.34
C ALA A 274 22.92 -26.09 14.96
N GLN A 275 23.49 -25.15 14.22
CA GLN A 275 24.58 -24.28 14.67
C GLN A 275 24.10 -22.83 14.76
N LEU A 276 24.87 -22.00 15.47
CA LEU A 276 24.60 -20.56 15.61
C LEU A 276 24.76 -19.81 14.28
N ASP A 277 25.60 -20.33 13.37
CA ASP A 277 25.79 -19.82 12.02
C ASP A 277 25.11 -20.72 10.97
N ASP A 278 25.16 -20.35 9.69
CA ASP A 278 24.49 -21.09 8.61
C ASP A 278 25.33 -22.23 8.02
N ALA A 279 26.36 -22.70 8.72
CA ALA A 279 27.21 -23.78 8.24
C ALA A 279 26.43 -25.11 8.13
N ASP A 280 25.47 -25.32 9.03
CA ASP A 280 24.53 -26.43 9.00
C ASP A 280 23.65 -26.43 7.75
N LEU A 281 23.00 -25.31 7.44
CA LEU A 281 22.14 -25.16 6.26
C LEU A 281 22.92 -25.27 4.95
N ARG A 282 24.13 -24.69 4.88
CA ARG A 282 25.06 -24.87 3.75
C ARG A 282 25.48 -26.33 3.59
N ALA A 283 25.78 -27.03 4.69
CA ALA A 283 26.17 -28.43 4.62
C ALA A 283 25.01 -29.36 4.20
N LEU A 284 23.75 -28.95 4.45
CA LEU A 284 22.54 -29.58 3.89
C LEU A 284 22.27 -29.15 2.43
N GLY A 285 23.05 -28.23 1.87
CA GLY A 285 22.87 -27.70 0.52
C GLY A 285 21.57 -26.93 0.34
N LEU A 286 21.04 -26.36 1.43
CA LEU A 286 19.79 -25.60 1.42
C LEU A 286 20.00 -24.15 0.98
N LEU A 287 21.19 -23.60 1.22
CA LEU A 287 21.56 -22.23 0.84
C LEU A 287 22.37 -22.17 -0.46
N ASP A 288 22.69 -23.32 -1.04
CA ASP A 288 23.29 -23.34 -2.36
C ASP A 288 22.19 -23.03 -3.39
N GLY A 289 22.49 -22.11 -4.32
CA GLY A 289 21.63 -21.89 -5.48
C GLY A 289 21.34 -23.22 -6.20
N PRO A 290 20.17 -23.36 -6.86
CA PRO A 290 19.70 -24.62 -7.40
C PRO A 290 20.78 -25.32 -8.23
N ARG A 291 21.32 -26.43 -7.73
CA ARG A 291 22.33 -27.24 -8.45
C ARG A 291 21.76 -27.86 -9.73
N LEU A 292 20.43 -27.89 -9.84
CA LEU A 292 19.64 -28.22 -11.03
C LEU A 292 19.14 -26.94 -11.73
N LEU A 293 20.02 -25.97 -11.96
CA LEU A 293 19.91 -25.25 -13.24
C LEU A 293 20.15 -26.31 -14.31
N ARG A 294 19.06 -26.88 -14.82
CA ARG A 294 19.08 -27.76 -15.97
C ARG A 294 19.99 -27.10 -17.01
N ASN A 295 20.91 -27.93 -17.46
CA ASN A 295 22.03 -27.69 -18.35
C ASN A 295 21.54 -27.33 -19.77
N ASP A 296 20.56 -26.42 -19.89
CA ASP A 296 19.98 -25.97 -21.13
C ASP A 296 20.20 -24.50 -21.40
N GLY A 297 20.88 -23.73 -20.51
CA GLY A 297 21.44 -22.41 -20.84
C GLY A 297 20.50 -21.41 -21.52
N GLN A 298 19.21 -21.69 -21.51
CA GLN A 298 18.15 -20.95 -22.13
C GLN A 298 17.33 -20.46 -20.97
N MET A 299 17.65 -19.25 -20.51
CA MET A 299 16.56 -18.35 -20.18
C MET A 299 15.67 -18.38 -21.43
N LEU A 300 14.58 -19.16 -21.42
CA LEU A 300 13.50 -18.97 -22.36
C LEU A 300 12.93 -17.60 -22.02
N ARG A 301 13.63 -16.55 -22.48
CA ARG A 301 13.12 -15.20 -22.65
C ARG A 301 11.97 -15.38 -23.62
N LEU A 302 10.80 -15.64 -23.07
CA LEU A 302 9.55 -15.53 -23.79
C LEU A 302 9.32 -14.02 -23.91
N ASP A 303 10.05 -13.42 -24.85
CA ASP A 303 9.78 -12.08 -25.35
C ASP A 303 8.38 -12.14 -25.95
N THR A 304 7.37 -11.75 -25.18
CA THR A 304 6.02 -11.60 -25.70
C THR A 304 5.84 -10.17 -26.16
N TRP A 305 5.18 -9.97 -27.27
CA TRP A 305 4.82 -8.64 -27.75
C TRP A 305 3.62 -8.12 -26.93
N ALA A 306 3.47 -6.80 -26.74
CA ALA A 306 2.24 -6.24 -26.16
C ALA A 306 1.22 -5.95 -27.26
N ASP A 307 0.01 -6.51 -27.21
CA ASP A 307 -1.04 -6.14 -28.17
C ASP A 307 -1.43 -4.67 -27.98
N GLN A 308 -1.12 -3.82 -28.95
CA GLN A 308 -1.44 -2.39 -28.95
C GLN A 308 -2.56 -2.04 -29.93
N GLY A 309 -3.26 -3.04 -30.49
CA GLY A 309 -4.36 -2.82 -31.43
C GLY A 309 -5.53 -2.04 -30.85
N TYR A 310 -5.69 -2.04 -29.52
CA TYR A 310 -6.74 -1.30 -28.82
C TYR A 310 -6.68 0.22 -29.05
N TRP A 311 -5.51 0.81 -29.35
CA TRP A 311 -5.40 2.24 -29.67
C TRP A 311 -6.22 2.65 -30.90
N LEU A 312 -6.41 1.73 -31.84
CA LEU A 312 -7.19 1.95 -33.07
C LEU A 312 -8.71 1.96 -32.80
N LEU A 313 -9.15 1.56 -31.60
CA LEU A 313 -10.56 1.65 -31.21
C LEU A 313 -10.99 3.10 -30.94
N LEU A 314 -10.08 4.00 -30.54
CA LEU A 314 -10.40 5.42 -30.31
C LEU A 314 -10.88 6.14 -31.58
N PRO A 315 -10.13 6.14 -32.71
CA PRO A 315 -10.62 6.73 -33.95
C PRO A 315 -11.84 5.99 -34.50
N LEU A 316 -11.93 4.66 -34.29
CA LEU A 316 -13.12 3.88 -34.67
C LEU A 316 -14.38 4.33 -33.92
N LEU A 317 -14.26 4.58 -32.61
CA LEU A 317 -15.34 5.08 -31.76
C LEU A 317 -15.81 6.45 -32.22
N LEU A 318 -14.88 7.33 -32.63
CA LEU A 318 -15.22 8.64 -33.20
C LEU A 318 -16.03 8.49 -34.51
N LEU A 319 -15.61 7.60 -35.42
CA LEU A 319 -16.36 7.31 -36.64
C LEU A 319 -17.74 6.70 -36.35
N ALA A 320 -17.84 5.80 -35.35
CA ALA A 320 -19.09 5.19 -34.92
C ALA A 320 -20.05 6.24 -34.32
N ALA A 321 -19.54 7.19 -33.52
CA ALA A 321 -20.31 8.31 -33.00
C ALA A 321 -20.88 9.18 -34.13
N CYS A 322 -20.11 9.43 -35.20
CA CYS A 322 -20.59 10.13 -36.40
C CYS A 322 -21.70 9.38 -37.15
N ALA A 323 -21.75 8.04 -37.04
CA ALA A 323 -22.76 7.21 -37.71
C ALA A 323 -24.09 7.10 -36.93
N GLY A 324 -24.09 7.33 -35.61
CA GLY A 324 -25.21 7.02 -34.70
C GLY A 324 -26.52 7.77 -34.97
N ARG A 325 -26.50 9.02 -35.47
CA ARG A 325 -27.71 9.76 -35.90
C ARG A 325 -27.38 11.13 -36.51
N ARG A 326 -28.10 11.52 -37.57
CA ARG A 326 -27.95 12.86 -38.20
C ARG A 326 -28.13 13.97 -37.17
N GLY A 327 -27.06 14.72 -36.88
CA GLY A 327 -27.11 16.04 -36.27
C GLY A 327 -26.77 16.17 -34.78
N TRP A 328 -26.59 15.09 -34.01
CA TRP A 328 -26.30 15.23 -32.57
C TRP A 328 -24.89 15.77 -32.28
N LEU A 329 -23.91 15.44 -33.10
CA LEU A 329 -22.55 16.00 -33.03
C LEU A 329 -22.47 17.49 -33.40
N PHE A 330 -23.47 18.05 -34.11
CA PHE A 330 -23.56 19.49 -34.35
C PHE A 330 -23.96 20.28 -33.09
N CYS A 331 -24.49 19.61 -32.06
CA CYS A 331 -24.82 20.23 -30.78
C CYS A 331 -23.63 20.26 -29.80
N LEU A 332 -22.59 19.47 -30.05
CA LEU A 332 -21.37 19.44 -29.22
C LEU A 332 -20.59 20.78 -29.21
N PRO A 333 -20.43 21.51 -30.32
CA PRO A 333 -19.86 22.86 -30.28
C PRO A 333 -20.80 23.90 -29.62
N LEU A 334 -22.10 23.62 -29.55
CA LEU A 334 -23.09 24.47 -28.86
C LEU A 334 -22.99 24.35 -27.33
N LEU A 335 -22.51 23.20 -26.82
CA LEU A 335 -22.12 23.04 -25.41
C LEU A 335 -20.85 23.83 -25.06
N LEU A 336 -19.98 24.11 -26.04
CA LEU A 336 -18.78 24.94 -25.89
C LEU A 336 -19.04 26.45 -26.10
N ALA A 337 -20.26 26.83 -26.51
CA ALA A 337 -20.65 28.21 -26.81
C ALA A 337 -21.56 28.84 -25.75
N LEU A 338 -21.59 28.29 -24.53
CA LEU A 338 -22.12 28.98 -23.36
C LEU A 338 -21.13 30.10 -22.96
N PRO A 339 -21.58 31.34 -22.72
CA PRO A 339 -20.68 32.39 -22.23
C PRO A 339 -20.17 31.97 -20.85
N GLN A 340 -18.91 31.57 -20.76
CA GLN A 340 -18.27 31.34 -19.48
C GLN A 340 -17.89 32.71 -18.89
N PRO A 341 -18.26 33.02 -17.63
CA PRO A 341 -17.52 34.02 -16.88
C PRO A 341 -16.06 33.59 -16.90
N SER A 342 -15.16 34.52 -17.23
CA SER A 342 -13.73 34.25 -17.34
C SER A 342 -13.17 33.79 -16.00
N TYR A 343 -13.12 32.48 -15.78
CA TYR A 343 -12.27 31.86 -14.77
C TYR A 343 -10.98 31.44 -15.47
N ALA A 344 -9.85 31.91 -14.96
CA ALA A 344 -8.53 31.48 -15.42
C ALA A 344 -8.39 30.01 -15.05
N PHE A 345 -8.59 29.13 -16.04
CA PHE A 345 -8.49 27.69 -15.88
C PHE A 345 -7.03 27.28 -16.06
N ASP A 346 -6.39 26.82 -14.99
CA ASP A 346 -5.04 26.25 -15.03
C ASP A 346 -5.08 24.72 -15.12
N PHE A 347 -4.02 24.10 -15.63
CA PHE A 347 -3.93 22.64 -15.77
C PHE A 347 -4.04 21.89 -14.43
N GLU A 348 -3.66 22.54 -13.33
CA GLU A 348 -3.78 21.98 -11.98
C GLU A 348 -5.25 21.88 -11.50
N ASP A 349 -6.13 22.75 -12.00
CA ASP A 349 -7.56 22.78 -11.60
C ASP A 349 -8.35 21.58 -12.16
N LEU A 350 -7.77 20.82 -13.08
CA LEU A 350 -8.33 19.56 -13.60
C LEU A 350 -8.26 18.41 -12.57
N TRP A 351 -7.32 18.49 -11.62
CA TRP A 351 -6.95 17.36 -10.76
C TRP A 351 -7.06 17.66 -9.27
N LEU A 352 -7.05 18.93 -8.87
CA LEU A 352 -7.12 19.36 -7.48
C LEU A 352 -8.32 20.27 -7.22
N ARG A 353 -8.98 20.07 -6.07
CA ARG A 353 -10.00 21.01 -5.57
C ARG A 353 -9.35 22.31 -5.07
N PRO A 354 -10.05 23.46 -5.09
CA PRO A 354 -9.52 24.74 -4.61
C PRO A 354 -8.91 24.66 -3.19
N ASP A 355 -9.60 24.00 -2.25
CA ASP A 355 -9.09 23.83 -0.87
C ASP A 355 -7.81 22.95 -0.81
N GLN A 356 -7.70 21.94 -1.67
CA GLN A 356 -6.49 21.10 -1.75
C GLN A 356 -5.31 21.90 -2.30
N ARG A 357 -5.56 22.79 -3.26
CA ARG A 357 -4.55 23.71 -3.80
C ARG A 357 -4.13 24.74 -2.75
N GLY A 358 -5.10 25.30 -2.01
CA GLY A 358 -4.84 26.19 -0.88
C GLY A 358 -3.94 25.54 0.17
N LEU A 359 -4.23 24.30 0.56
CA LEU A 359 -3.42 23.55 1.52
C LEU A 359 -2.01 23.27 1.00
N HIS A 360 -1.86 22.93 -0.28
CA HIS A 360 -0.54 22.71 -0.89
C HIS A 360 0.30 24.00 -0.88
N LEU A 361 -0.32 25.15 -1.15
CA LEU A 361 0.33 26.46 -1.08
C LEU A 361 0.72 26.85 0.35
N LEU A 362 -0.08 26.51 1.36
CA LEU A 362 0.30 26.69 2.77
C LEU A 362 1.54 25.87 3.12
N ARG A 363 1.59 24.60 2.72
CA ARG A 363 2.76 23.73 2.94
C ARG A 363 4.03 24.21 2.25
N GLN A 364 3.90 25.04 1.22
CA GLN A 364 5.01 25.63 0.49
C GLN A 364 5.37 27.04 1.00
N ASP A 365 4.88 27.47 2.17
CA ASP A 365 5.10 28.80 2.75
C ASP A 365 4.58 29.96 1.88
N HIS A 366 3.49 29.76 1.15
CA HIS A 366 2.82 30.82 0.36
C HIS A 366 1.41 31.16 0.87
N PRO A 367 1.25 31.62 2.12
CA PRO A 367 -0.05 31.77 2.79
C PRO A 367 -0.96 32.83 2.14
N ALA A 368 -0.39 33.94 1.67
CA ALA A 368 -1.16 35.00 1.00
C ALA A 368 -1.82 34.54 -0.31
N ARG A 369 -1.18 33.61 -1.04
CA ARG A 369 -1.76 33.00 -2.23
C ARG A 369 -2.76 31.91 -1.86
N ALA A 370 -2.44 31.09 -0.84
CA ALA A 370 -3.34 30.05 -0.36
C ALA A 370 -4.73 30.59 0.03
N ALA A 371 -4.77 31.75 0.69
CA ALA A 371 -6.02 32.42 1.08
C ALA A 371 -6.95 32.75 -0.10
N GLN A 372 -6.44 32.82 -1.34
CA GLN A 372 -7.26 33.10 -2.52
C GLN A 372 -7.98 31.86 -3.06
N TYR A 373 -7.55 30.66 -2.66
CA TYR A 373 -8.08 29.39 -3.16
C TYR A 373 -9.04 28.69 -2.18
N PHE A 374 -8.98 29.00 -0.88
CA PHE A 374 -9.89 28.40 0.09
C PHE A 374 -11.31 28.94 -0.07
N GLU A 375 -12.27 28.02 -0.19
CA GLU A 375 -13.70 28.36 -0.16
C GLU A 375 -14.23 28.39 1.28
N ASP A 376 -13.67 27.55 2.17
CA ASP A 376 -14.01 27.53 3.59
C ASP A 376 -13.47 28.79 4.31
N PRO A 377 -14.34 29.62 4.94
CA PRO A 377 -13.92 30.81 5.66
C PRO A 377 -12.92 30.54 6.79
N GLN A 378 -12.97 29.39 7.45
CA GLN A 378 -12.05 29.04 8.53
C GLN A 378 -10.65 28.78 7.99
N TRP A 379 -10.52 27.96 6.93
CA TRP A 379 -9.23 27.72 6.28
C TRP A 379 -8.65 28.97 5.62
N GLN A 380 -9.51 29.80 5.03
CA GLN A 380 -9.11 31.09 4.53
C GLN A 380 -8.59 32.01 5.65
N GLY A 381 -9.25 32.00 6.81
CA GLY A 381 -8.82 32.73 8.00
C GLY A 381 -7.44 32.29 8.50
N VAL A 382 -7.16 30.98 8.52
CA VAL A 382 -5.85 30.43 8.90
C VAL A 382 -4.77 30.92 7.92
N ALA A 383 -5.03 30.83 6.62
CA ALA A 383 -4.09 31.29 5.60
C ALA A 383 -3.81 32.81 5.70
N LEU A 384 -4.83 33.63 5.98
CA LEU A 384 -4.65 35.07 6.21
C LEU A 384 -3.86 35.37 7.48
N TYR A 385 -4.08 34.59 8.55
CA TYR A 385 -3.35 34.72 9.81
C TYR A 385 -1.86 34.43 9.62
N GLU A 386 -1.52 33.36 8.91
CA GLU A 386 -0.13 33.03 8.58
C GLU A 386 0.51 34.03 7.61
N ALA A 387 -0.30 34.64 6.72
CA ALA A 387 0.14 35.73 5.85
C ALA A 387 0.38 37.05 6.61
N GLY A 388 0.02 37.13 7.88
CA GLY A 388 0.13 38.33 8.71
C GLY A 388 -1.01 39.34 8.53
N ASP A 389 -2.03 39.04 7.71
CA ASP A 389 -3.25 39.84 7.63
C ASP A 389 -4.24 39.43 8.73
N TYR A 390 -3.91 39.85 9.95
CA TYR A 390 -4.70 39.56 11.14
C TYR A 390 -6.11 40.18 11.08
N SER A 391 -6.27 41.31 10.40
CA SER A 391 -7.55 41.97 10.24
C SER A 391 -8.50 41.18 9.33
N GLY A 392 -8.00 40.69 8.20
CA GLY A 392 -8.72 39.82 7.29
C GLY A 392 -9.01 38.46 7.92
N ALA A 393 -8.05 37.88 8.65
CA ALA A 393 -8.24 36.64 9.38
C ALA A 393 -9.37 36.73 10.40
N ALA A 394 -9.40 37.80 11.22
CA ALA A 394 -10.45 38.03 12.20
C ALA A 394 -11.84 38.14 11.57
N GLN A 395 -11.96 38.79 10.40
CA GLN A 395 -13.22 38.90 9.66
C GLN A 395 -13.70 37.55 9.12
N ARG A 396 -12.78 36.70 8.63
CA ARG A 396 -13.12 35.37 8.12
C ARG A 396 -13.51 34.41 9.24
N PHE A 397 -12.76 34.40 10.34
CA PHE A 397 -13.12 33.61 11.52
C PHE A 397 -14.46 34.02 12.12
N ALA A 398 -14.84 35.30 12.07
CA ALA A 398 -16.13 35.78 12.54
C ALA A 398 -17.35 35.21 11.80
N GLN A 399 -17.17 34.55 10.65
CA GLN A 399 -18.25 33.86 9.93
C GLN A 399 -18.58 32.49 10.54
N GLY A 400 -17.69 31.92 11.35
CA GLY A 400 -17.94 30.70 12.12
C GLY A 400 -18.65 31.00 13.44
N SER A 401 -19.43 30.04 13.93
CA SER A 401 -20.20 30.15 15.18
C SER A 401 -19.81 29.14 16.25
N ASP A 402 -18.70 28.42 16.05
CA ASP A 402 -18.19 27.42 17.00
C ASP A 402 -17.07 28.01 17.89
N ALA A 403 -16.76 27.30 18.98
CA ALA A 403 -15.77 27.74 19.94
C ALA A 403 -14.37 27.96 19.32
N HIS A 404 -14.00 27.14 18.33
CA HIS A 404 -12.70 27.23 17.66
C HIS A 404 -12.60 28.46 16.74
N ALA A 405 -13.68 28.82 16.04
CA ALA A 405 -13.76 30.02 15.22
C ALA A 405 -13.63 31.28 16.08
N HIS A 406 -14.33 31.34 17.22
CA HIS A 406 -14.21 32.45 18.16
C HIS A 406 -12.80 32.53 18.79
N TYR A 407 -12.20 31.38 19.13
CA TYR A 407 -10.82 31.31 19.61
C TYR A 407 -9.80 31.81 18.57
N ASN A 408 -9.92 31.35 17.33
CA ASN A 408 -9.03 31.76 16.23
C ASN A 408 -9.20 33.24 15.88
N ARG A 409 -10.44 33.76 15.95
CA ARG A 409 -10.72 35.20 15.85
C ARG A 409 -10.02 35.98 16.96
N GLY A 410 -10.08 35.51 18.21
CA GLY A 410 -9.37 36.11 19.34
C GLY A 410 -7.85 36.14 19.12
N ASN A 411 -7.27 35.06 18.60
CA ASN A 411 -5.85 35.00 18.25
C ASN A 411 -5.48 36.03 17.19
N ALA A 412 -6.29 36.16 16.13
CA ALA A 412 -6.10 37.15 15.07
C ALA A 412 -6.16 38.58 15.63
N LEU A 413 -7.20 38.92 16.39
CA LEU A 413 -7.36 40.24 17.01
C LEU A 413 -6.21 40.59 17.96
N ALA A 414 -5.78 39.63 18.79
CA ALA A 414 -4.67 39.83 19.72
C ALA A 414 -3.35 40.13 19.00
N LYS A 415 -3.07 39.42 17.90
CA LYS A 415 -1.89 39.69 17.05
C LYS A 415 -2.01 41.00 16.27
N GLY A 416 -3.23 41.40 15.92
CA GLY A 416 -3.54 42.70 15.32
C GLY A 416 -3.44 43.88 16.30
N GLY A 417 -3.30 43.62 17.61
CA GLY A 417 -3.20 44.64 18.66
C GLY A 417 -4.54 45.10 19.24
N GLU A 418 -5.65 44.53 18.78
CA GLU A 418 -7.01 44.78 19.29
C GLU A 418 -7.28 43.89 20.51
N LEU A 419 -6.54 44.14 21.59
CA LEU A 419 -6.52 43.30 22.79
C LEU A 419 -7.88 43.23 23.50
N GLU A 420 -8.62 44.34 23.55
CA GLU A 420 -9.96 44.37 24.15
C GLU A 420 -10.95 43.49 23.36
N ALA A 421 -10.97 43.62 22.02
CA ALA A 421 -11.83 42.79 21.16
C ALA A 421 -11.42 41.31 21.15
N ALA A 422 -10.12 41.03 21.36
CA ALA A 422 -9.63 39.66 21.51
C ALA A 422 -10.16 38.99 22.78
N LEU A 423 -10.29 39.73 23.90
CA LEU A 423 -10.89 39.19 25.13
C LEU A 423 -12.35 38.79 24.90
N ASP A 424 -13.14 39.66 24.28
CA ASP A 424 -14.54 39.36 23.96
C ASP A 424 -14.67 38.09 23.10
N ALA A 425 -13.77 37.91 22.12
CA ALA A 425 -13.76 36.72 21.27
C ALA A 425 -13.38 35.44 22.04
N TYR A 426 -12.41 35.50 22.97
CA TYR A 426 -12.09 34.36 23.83
C TYR A 426 -13.21 34.04 24.82
N GLU A 427 -13.93 35.05 25.32
CA GLU A 427 -15.10 34.85 26.18
C GLU A 427 -16.21 34.13 25.43
N GLN A 428 -16.53 34.55 24.20
CA GLN A 428 -17.48 33.84 23.34
C GLN A 428 -17.07 32.38 23.09
N ALA A 429 -15.77 32.12 22.87
CA ALA A 429 -15.28 30.75 22.73
C ALA A 429 -15.50 29.91 23.99
N LEU A 430 -15.27 30.50 25.17
CA LEU A 430 -15.43 29.85 26.47
C LEU A 430 -16.89 29.70 26.90
N GLU A 431 -17.80 30.56 26.42
CA GLU A 431 -19.24 30.37 26.60
C GLU A 431 -19.73 29.12 25.85
N LEU A 432 -19.21 28.90 24.64
CA LEU A 432 -19.52 27.71 23.84
C LEU A 432 -18.81 26.45 24.35
N GLN A 433 -17.56 26.59 24.81
CA GLN A 433 -16.76 25.49 25.36
C GLN A 433 -15.95 25.95 26.60
N PRO A 434 -16.50 25.80 27.82
CA PRO A 434 -15.87 26.31 29.05
C PRO A 434 -14.51 25.69 29.39
N ASP A 435 -14.23 24.49 28.88
CA ASP A 435 -13.00 23.72 29.13
C ASP A 435 -11.94 23.88 28.02
N LEU A 436 -12.13 24.82 27.08
CA LEU A 436 -11.18 25.10 25.99
C LEU A 436 -9.89 25.75 26.54
N ARG A 437 -8.95 24.91 26.99
CA ARG A 437 -7.68 25.32 27.63
C ARG A 437 -6.90 26.39 26.83
N PRO A 438 -6.75 26.29 25.49
CA PRO A 438 -6.02 27.31 24.72
C PRO A 438 -6.67 28.70 24.80
N ALA A 439 -8.00 28.78 24.88
CA ALA A 439 -8.70 30.06 25.03
C ALA A 439 -8.51 30.64 26.43
N LEU A 440 -8.55 29.81 27.50
CA LEU A 440 -8.26 30.25 28.87
C LEU A 440 -6.85 30.84 29.00
N THR A 441 -5.83 30.18 28.43
CA THR A 441 -4.44 30.65 28.49
C THR A 441 -4.24 31.95 27.72
N ASN A 442 -4.80 32.04 26.51
CA ASN A 442 -4.62 33.21 25.66
C ASN A 442 -5.41 34.42 26.19
N LYS A 443 -6.60 34.19 26.79
CA LYS A 443 -7.35 35.23 27.50
C LYS A 443 -6.53 35.80 28.66
N ALA A 444 -6.00 34.95 29.54
CA ALA A 444 -5.19 35.39 30.67
C ALA A 444 -3.94 36.18 30.23
N LEU A 445 -3.30 35.77 29.14
CA LEU A 445 -2.19 36.51 28.54
C LEU A 445 -2.63 37.91 28.09
N VAL A 446 -3.71 38.02 27.33
CA VAL A 446 -4.22 39.31 26.84
C VAL A 446 -4.64 40.23 28.00
N GLU A 447 -5.27 39.70 29.06
CA GLU A 447 -5.59 40.46 30.27
C GLU A 447 -4.33 41.04 30.94
N SER A 448 -3.24 40.27 30.98
CA SER A 448 -1.97 40.74 31.53
C SER A 448 -1.37 41.87 30.70
N LEU A 449 -1.45 41.78 29.37
CA LEU A 449 -0.96 42.80 28.44
C LEU A 449 -1.75 44.10 28.58
N LEU A 450 -3.07 44.03 28.76
CA LEU A 450 -3.91 45.19 29.00
C LEU A 450 -3.61 45.87 30.34
N LYS A 451 -3.36 45.09 31.40
CA LYS A 451 -2.94 45.64 32.71
C LYS A 451 -1.59 46.37 32.61
N GLN A 452 -0.64 45.82 31.84
CA GLN A 452 0.66 46.43 31.63
C GLN A 452 0.56 47.75 30.84
N LYS A 453 -0.28 47.80 29.80
CA LYS A 453 -0.55 49.00 28.99
C LYS A 453 -1.19 50.14 29.80
N ASN A 454 -1.97 49.81 30.82
CA ASN A 454 -2.67 50.78 31.68
C ASN A 454 -1.87 51.23 32.91
N THR A 455 -0.61 50.81 33.05
CA THR A 455 0.28 51.25 34.14
C THR A 455 1.15 52.41 33.64
N PRO A 456 1.03 53.64 34.19
CA PRO A 456 1.88 54.76 33.76
C PRO A 456 3.36 54.52 34.11
N PRO A 457 4.31 55.00 33.29
CA PRO A 457 5.73 54.81 33.56
C PRO A 457 6.14 55.46 34.90
N PRO A 458 7.11 54.90 35.64
CA PRO A 458 7.63 55.52 36.85
C PRO A 458 8.28 56.87 36.50
N VAL A 459 7.93 57.91 37.26
CA VAL A 459 8.60 59.20 37.23
C VAL A 459 9.97 59.04 37.90
N GLU A 460 11.05 59.17 37.15
CA GLU A 460 12.38 59.40 37.71
C GLU A 460 12.80 60.88 37.54
N PRO A 461 13.58 61.43 38.49
CA PRO A 461 13.72 62.86 38.72
C PRO A 461 14.83 63.48 37.88
N GLU A 462 14.62 64.73 37.47
CA GLU A 462 15.65 65.58 36.87
C GLU A 462 16.77 65.90 37.87
N THR A 463 18.03 65.73 37.45
CA THR A 463 19.12 66.64 37.87
C THR A 463 20.10 66.91 36.74
N SER A 464 19.99 68.17 36.29
CA SER A 464 21.03 69.16 35.97
C SER A 464 22.01 68.91 34.82
N ASP A 465 21.67 69.61 33.73
CA ASP A 465 22.56 70.27 32.78
C ASP A 465 23.85 70.84 33.39
N ASP A 466 24.97 70.64 32.68
CA ASP A 466 25.88 71.76 32.39
C ASP A 466 26.26 71.67 30.90
N ASN A 467 25.95 72.78 30.22
CA ASN A 467 26.00 73.00 28.78
C ASN A 467 27.24 73.84 28.46
N GLU A 468 28.04 73.43 27.48
CA GLU A 468 28.73 74.34 26.55
C GLU A 468 29.11 73.52 25.31
N ALA A 469 28.24 73.49 24.30
CA ALA A 469 28.08 74.48 23.22
C ALA A 469 29.07 74.27 22.05
N GLN A 470 28.53 73.77 20.93
CA GLN A 470 28.82 74.33 19.61
C GLN A 470 27.68 74.00 18.63
N SER A 471 26.92 75.04 18.33
CA SER A 471 25.79 75.08 17.39
C SER A 471 26.27 75.39 15.99
N ALA A 472 25.73 74.71 14.96
CA ALA A 472 24.95 75.35 13.90
C ALA A 472 24.59 74.38 12.75
N ALA A 473 23.29 74.10 12.66
CA ALA A 473 22.45 74.18 11.45
C ALA A 473 22.67 73.23 10.24
N GLN A 474 21.75 72.25 10.17
CA GLN A 474 20.57 72.27 9.29
C GLN A 474 20.63 71.65 7.87
N GLU A 475 19.90 70.54 7.76
CA GLU A 475 18.96 70.10 6.71
C GLU A 475 19.38 69.71 5.28
N SER A 476 18.87 68.52 4.91
CA SER A 476 18.28 68.12 3.63
C SER A 476 19.11 67.41 2.55
N GLN A 477 18.91 66.07 2.49
CA GLN A 477 18.72 65.21 1.29
C GLN A 477 19.81 65.18 0.18
N PRO A 478 19.74 64.27 -0.82
CA PRO A 478 18.95 63.05 -1.02
C PRO A 478 19.84 61.82 -1.37
N GLY A 479 19.20 60.70 -1.69
CA GLY A 479 19.84 59.38 -1.86
C GLY A 479 20.72 59.21 -3.10
N ALA A 480 21.30 58.01 -3.20
CA ALA A 480 21.68 57.38 -4.45
C ALA A 480 21.91 55.88 -4.21
N ALA A 481 21.16 55.08 -4.97
CA ALA A 481 21.51 53.70 -5.24
C ALA A 481 22.79 53.65 -6.07
N THR A 482 23.70 52.73 -5.73
CA THR A 482 24.62 52.12 -6.71
C THR A 482 25.10 50.77 -6.20
N GLN A 483 24.67 49.72 -6.90
CA GLN A 483 25.43 48.49 -7.13
C GLN A 483 26.68 48.83 -7.97
N PRO A 484 27.78 48.03 -7.96
CA PRO A 484 27.74 46.75 -8.71
C PRO A 484 28.69 45.60 -8.27
N THR A 485 28.23 44.39 -8.63
CA THR A 485 28.94 43.21 -9.20
C THR A 485 30.23 42.63 -8.59
N SER A 486 30.07 41.39 -8.10
CA SER A 486 30.75 40.12 -8.46
C SER A 486 32.27 40.06 -8.69
N ASN A 487 32.97 39.23 -7.90
CA ASN A 487 33.45 37.87 -8.25
C ASN A 487 34.64 37.47 -7.36
N GLY A 488 34.69 36.21 -6.94
CA GLY A 488 35.95 35.54 -6.56
C GLY A 488 35.90 34.69 -5.29
N GLU A 489 35.57 33.40 -5.48
CA GLU A 489 35.91 32.21 -4.68
C GLU A 489 37.40 32.12 -4.22
N PRO A 490 37.86 31.05 -3.52
CA PRO A 490 37.30 30.24 -2.42
C PRO A 490 38.39 29.90 -1.34
N GLN A 491 38.12 28.87 -0.52
CA GLN A 491 39.06 27.96 0.18
C GLN A 491 39.46 28.29 1.64
N THR A 492 38.90 27.52 2.59
CA THR A 492 39.54 26.43 3.41
C THR A 492 40.53 26.97 4.46
N ASP A 493 40.63 26.49 5.70
CA ASP A 493 40.24 25.26 6.35
C ASP A 493 40.23 25.52 7.88
N VAL A 494 39.38 24.76 8.59
CA VAL A 494 39.64 24.01 9.83
C VAL A 494 40.65 24.57 10.85
N GLN A 495 40.20 24.83 12.10
CA GLN A 495 40.42 23.99 13.30
C GLN A 495 40.09 24.85 14.55
N GLN A 496 39.01 24.59 15.28
CA GLN A 496 38.99 23.72 16.47
C GLN A 496 40.07 24.10 17.50
N THR A 497 39.69 24.75 18.60
CA THR A 497 39.73 24.17 19.96
C THR A 497 39.28 25.19 21.02
N THR A 498 38.45 24.69 21.92
CA THR A 498 37.98 25.22 23.20
C THR A 498 39.12 25.49 24.20
N PRO A 499 38.90 26.30 25.25
CA PRO A 499 38.65 25.65 26.54
C PRO A 499 37.57 26.30 27.41
N ASP A 500 37.09 25.46 28.32
CA ASP A 500 36.08 25.65 29.37
C ASP A 500 36.33 26.80 30.35
N ALA A 501 35.25 27.36 30.88
CA ALA A 501 35.07 27.57 32.33
C ALA A 501 33.60 27.86 32.68
N GLU A 502 33.11 27.13 33.68
CA GLU A 502 31.77 27.11 34.26
C GLU A 502 31.31 28.46 34.84
N GLN A 503 30.01 28.76 34.74
CA GLN A 503 29.20 29.20 35.88
C GLN A 503 27.69 29.13 35.59
N GLN A 504 26.99 28.50 36.54
CA GLN A 504 25.54 28.29 36.57
C GLN A 504 24.75 29.61 36.69
N ALA A 505 23.67 29.76 35.91
CA ALA A 505 22.41 30.34 36.39
C ALA A 505 21.25 30.01 35.44
N THR A 506 20.16 29.56 36.05
CA THR A 506 18.83 29.24 35.52
C THR A 506 18.24 30.25 34.55
N SER A 507 17.63 29.77 33.45
CA SER A 507 16.72 30.54 32.58
C SER A 507 15.56 29.66 32.08
N PRO A 508 14.32 30.18 32.02
CA PRO A 508 13.11 29.42 31.68
C PRO A 508 12.97 29.13 30.16
N PRO A 509 12.15 28.12 29.76
CA PRO A 509 12.13 27.61 28.40
C PRO A 509 11.29 28.47 27.43
N LYS A 510 11.76 28.53 26.18
CA LYS A 510 11.10 29.17 25.02
C LYS A 510 9.77 28.49 24.68
N PRO A 511 8.74 29.22 24.19
CA PRO A 511 7.51 28.60 23.69
C PRO A 511 7.77 27.93 22.32
N GLY A 512 7.38 26.66 22.22
CA GLY A 512 7.46 25.84 21.02
C GLY A 512 6.39 26.18 19.99
N ALA A 513 6.63 25.69 18.77
CA ALA A 513 5.72 25.71 17.64
C ALA A 513 4.37 25.07 17.99
N ASN A 514 3.28 25.75 17.68
CA ASN A 514 1.93 25.20 17.77
C ASN A 514 1.64 24.42 16.49
N GLU A 515 1.54 23.10 16.62
CA GLU A 515 0.88 22.23 15.65
C GLU A 515 -0.63 22.51 15.65
N VAL A 516 -1.19 22.73 14.46
CA VAL A 516 -2.64 22.82 14.22
C VAL A 516 -3.19 21.39 14.13
N PRO A 517 -4.15 20.97 14.98
CA PRO A 517 -4.76 19.64 14.87
C PRO A 517 -5.83 19.65 13.78
N GLY A 518 -5.73 18.73 12.81
CA GLY A 518 -6.77 18.57 11.78
C GLY A 518 -6.37 17.79 10.54
N SER A 519 -5.38 16.90 10.60
CA SER A 519 -4.98 16.07 9.45
C SER A 519 -4.94 14.58 9.81
N GLU A 520 -6.12 13.97 9.87
CA GLU A 520 -6.24 12.54 9.58
C GLU A 520 -7.47 12.35 8.72
N LEU A 521 -7.28 11.82 7.51
CA LEU A 521 -8.15 10.82 6.88
C LEU A 521 -7.37 10.23 5.71
N GLY A 522 -7.04 8.95 5.88
CA GLY A 522 -6.32 8.12 4.91
C GLY A 522 -7.18 7.71 3.71
N ASP A 523 -6.46 7.40 2.64
CA ASP A 523 -6.97 6.77 1.43
C ASP A 523 -7.24 5.27 1.63
N GLU A 524 -8.01 4.74 0.67
CA GLU A 524 -8.37 3.35 0.39
C GLU A 524 -9.61 2.78 1.08
N GLN A 525 -10.68 2.59 0.28
CA GLN A 525 -11.15 1.23 0.00
C GLN A 525 -12.08 1.15 -1.21
N SER A 526 -11.69 0.25 -2.12
CA SER A 526 -12.50 -0.33 -3.20
C SER A 526 -13.45 -1.40 -2.64
N THR A 527 -14.50 -1.69 -3.42
CA THR A 527 -15.48 -2.79 -3.33
C THR A 527 -16.69 -2.64 -2.40
N LYS A 528 -17.81 -2.18 -2.98
CA LYS A 528 -19.17 -2.32 -2.42
C LYS A 528 -19.84 -3.62 -2.92
N PRO A 529 -20.42 -4.46 -2.04
CA PRO A 529 -21.48 -5.41 -2.42
C PRO A 529 -22.84 -4.71 -2.50
N PRO A 530 -23.87 -5.30 -3.15
CA PRO A 530 -25.13 -4.61 -3.46
C PRO A 530 -26.03 -4.46 -2.23
N PRO A 531 -26.91 -3.43 -2.18
CA PRO A 531 -27.80 -3.22 -1.05
C PRO A 531 -28.98 -4.20 -1.05
N ARG A 532 -29.33 -4.74 0.12
CA ARG A 532 -30.64 -5.33 0.42
C ARG A 532 -31.42 -4.38 1.33
N PRO A 533 -32.77 -4.44 1.33
CA PRO A 533 -33.62 -3.31 1.69
C PRO A 533 -33.68 -3.06 3.20
N THR A 534 -33.97 -1.80 3.47
CA THR A 534 -34.10 -1.09 4.74
C THR A 534 -35.06 -1.72 5.75
N SER A 535 -34.55 -2.01 6.94
CA SER A 535 -35.25 -1.79 8.22
C SER A 535 -34.22 -1.74 9.35
N ASP A 536 -34.38 -0.76 10.24
CA ASP A 536 -33.73 -0.57 11.55
C ASP A 536 -32.38 0.16 11.59
N THR A 537 -32.48 1.51 11.66
CA THR A 537 -31.42 2.47 11.98
C THR A 537 -30.75 2.28 13.35
N ILE A 538 -31.21 1.31 14.16
CA ILE A 538 -30.62 0.96 15.47
C ILE A 538 -29.50 -0.09 15.31
N GLU A 539 -29.51 -0.90 14.25
CA GLU A 539 -28.45 -1.90 14.01
C GLU A 539 -27.15 -1.27 13.51
N GLY A 540 -27.19 -0.11 12.84
CA GLY A 540 -26.01 0.55 12.27
C GLY A 540 -25.01 1.06 13.32
N GLU A 541 -25.52 1.67 14.40
CA GLU A 541 -24.67 2.13 15.52
C GLU A 541 -24.11 0.95 16.32
N GLN A 542 -24.90 -0.10 16.53
CA GLN A 542 -24.42 -1.34 17.16
C GLN A 542 -23.38 -2.05 16.31
N LEU A 543 -23.54 -2.08 14.99
CA LEU A 543 -22.56 -2.65 14.05
C LEU A 543 -21.27 -1.82 14.02
N GLN A 544 -21.35 -0.48 14.00
CA GLN A 544 -20.16 0.36 14.09
C GLN A 544 -19.45 0.24 15.44
N ALA A 545 -20.19 0.20 16.55
CA ALA A 545 -19.62 -0.03 17.88
C ALA A 545 -18.98 -1.42 18.00
N LEU A 546 -19.62 -2.44 17.44
CA LEU A 546 -19.08 -3.80 17.35
C LEU A 546 -17.82 -3.84 16.48
N GLU A 547 -17.80 -3.16 15.34
CA GLU A 547 -16.65 -3.11 14.44
C GLU A 547 -15.48 -2.36 15.07
N GLN A 548 -15.74 -1.24 15.76
CA GLN A 548 -14.74 -0.53 16.56
C GLN A 548 -14.23 -1.35 17.75
N TRP A 549 -15.08 -2.19 18.34
CA TRP A 549 -14.69 -3.12 19.40
C TRP A 549 -13.85 -4.28 18.87
N LEU A 550 -14.22 -4.85 17.72
CA LEU A 550 -13.46 -5.89 17.02
C LEU A 550 -12.07 -5.41 16.59
N ARG A 551 -11.94 -4.15 16.12
CA ARG A 551 -10.64 -3.52 15.81
C ARG A 551 -9.75 -3.29 17.04
N LYS A 552 -10.31 -3.31 18.25
CA LYS A 552 -9.55 -3.18 19.51
C LYS A 552 -9.11 -4.53 20.07
N ILE A 553 -9.64 -5.64 19.54
CA ILE A 553 -9.11 -6.97 19.86
C ILE A 553 -7.75 -7.04 19.16
N PRO A 554 -6.64 -7.23 19.88
CA PRO A 554 -5.35 -7.43 19.23
C PRO A 554 -5.47 -8.66 18.32
N ASP A 555 -5.12 -8.49 17.04
CA ASP A 555 -5.01 -9.60 16.11
C ASP A 555 -3.89 -10.53 16.60
N ASP A 556 -4.25 -11.58 17.35
CA ASP A 556 -3.34 -12.68 17.65
C ASP A 556 -3.45 -13.73 16.52
N PRO A 557 -2.53 -13.73 15.54
CA PRO A 557 -2.51 -14.74 14.48
C PRO A 557 -2.48 -16.17 15.04
N GLY A 558 -1.98 -16.36 16.27
CA GLY A 558 -1.98 -17.64 16.96
C GLY A 558 -3.39 -18.18 17.21
N GLU A 559 -4.35 -17.36 17.66
CA GLU A 559 -5.72 -17.84 17.90
C GLU A 559 -6.41 -18.31 16.62
N LEU A 560 -6.22 -17.58 15.51
CA LEU A 560 -6.74 -17.96 14.20
C LEU A 560 -6.13 -19.28 13.73
N LEU A 561 -4.82 -19.44 13.87
CA LEU A 561 -4.11 -20.67 13.54
C LEU A 561 -4.58 -21.85 14.39
N ARG A 562 -4.75 -21.65 15.70
CA ARG A 562 -5.26 -22.66 16.62
C ARG A 562 -6.65 -23.15 16.20
N ARG A 563 -7.56 -22.22 15.89
CA ARG A 563 -8.91 -22.55 15.41
C ARG A 563 -8.88 -23.28 14.07
N LYS A 564 -8.02 -22.83 13.14
CA LYS A 564 -7.82 -23.50 11.85
C LYS A 564 -7.35 -24.93 12.03
N PHE A 565 -6.30 -25.16 12.83
CA PHE A 565 -5.75 -26.50 13.07
C PHE A 565 -6.76 -27.40 13.76
N TRP A 566 -7.49 -26.88 14.75
CA TRP A 566 -8.56 -27.63 15.40
C TRP A 566 -9.66 -28.05 14.42
N TYR A 567 -10.09 -27.14 13.55
CA TYR A 567 -11.09 -27.42 12.52
C TYR A 567 -10.61 -28.44 11.48
N GLU A 568 -9.37 -28.29 10.98
CA GLU A 568 -8.74 -29.28 10.09
C GLU A 568 -8.71 -30.68 10.74
N GLN A 569 -8.35 -30.74 12.03
CA GLN A 569 -8.30 -32.01 12.75
C GLN A 569 -9.68 -32.66 12.90
N GLN A 570 -10.71 -31.86 13.17
CA GLN A 570 -12.09 -32.35 13.25
C GLN A 570 -12.56 -32.95 11.93
N GLN A 571 -12.30 -32.27 10.81
CA GLN A 571 -12.63 -32.78 9.47
C GLN A 571 -11.94 -34.12 9.17
N HIS A 572 -10.66 -34.26 9.55
CA HIS A 572 -9.93 -35.52 9.37
C HIS A 572 -10.53 -36.67 10.19
N GLN A 573 -10.94 -36.41 11.44
CA GLN A 573 -11.59 -37.42 12.28
C GLN A 573 -12.95 -37.86 11.72
N ASP A 574 -13.74 -36.96 11.16
CA ASP A 574 -15.04 -37.28 10.57
C ASP A 574 -14.92 -38.07 9.26
N GLN A 575 -13.91 -37.74 8.43
CA GLN A 575 -13.57 -38.53 7.24
C GLN A 575 -13.04 -39.92 7.58
N GLY A 576 -12.31 -40.04 8.70
CA GLY A 576 -11.81 -41.32 9.20
C GLY A 576 -12.90 -42.23 9.77
N LYS A 577 -14.02 -41.68 10.27
CA LYS A 577 -15.19 -42.44 10.76
C LYS A 577 -16.14 -42.90 9.66
N THR A 578 -16.05 -42.29 8.47
CA THR A 578 -16.92 -42.58 7.32
C THR A 578 -16.29 -43.55 6.31
N ARG A 579 -15.06 -44.00 6.54
CA ARG A 579 -14.38 -45.10 5.82
C ARG A 579 -14.25 -46.30 6.74
#